data_AF-A0A4U1JI88-F1
#
_entry.id   AF-A0A4U1JI88-F1
#
_cell.length_a   1.000
_cell.length_b   1.000
_cell.length_c   1.000
_cell.angle_alpha   90.00
_cell.angle_beta   90.00
_cell.angle_gamma   90.00
#
_symmetry.space_group_name_H-M   'P 1'
#
loop_
_entity.id
_entity.type
_entity.pdbx_description
1 polymer ?
#
loop_
_entity_poly.entity_id
_entity_poly.type
_entity_poly.pdbx_seq_one_letter_code
_entity_poly.pdbx_strand_id
1 'polypeptide(L)'
;MRSEPRERGDVPGRALLHPWSWLAGAALVLNVFWLRRRHPGVVSGKLSDLAICFLLPVFLVAVAEWLLALARLCGARVGPRVGRRGIWVSCGVTVAYFALLKTWPAFTGVHRALLGVLDMPFGGGRAFRNLADPTDLVALVMVPLSAWHLMRGAERGGDAETRG
;
A
#
# COMPACT_ATOMS: atom_id res chain seq x y z
N MET A 1 -36.60 23.09 -13.17
CA MET A 1 -35.58 22.06 -13.45
C MET A 1 -34.56 22.11 -12.32
N ARG A 2 -34.61 21.16 -11.38
CA ARG A 2 -33.55 21.00 -10.37
C ARG A 2 -32.41 20.27 -11.06
N SER A 3 -31.28 20.92 -11.23
CA SER A 3 -30.03 20.28 -11.61
C SER A 3 -29.70 19.26 -10.52
N GLU A 4 -29.87 17.97 -10.82
CA GLU A 4 -29.37 16.93 -9.92
C GLU A 4 -27.87 17.16 -9.73
N PRO A 5 -27.38 17.21 -8.47
CA PRO A 5 -25.96 17.31 -8.23
C PRO A 5 -25.29 16.10 -8.86
N ARG A 6 -24.46 16.34 -9.87
CA ARG A 6 -23.57 15.30 -10.41
C ARG A 6 -22.61 14.96 -9.28
N GLU A 7 -22.96 13.96 -8.48
CA GLU A 7 -22.01 13.18 -7.70
C GLU A 7 -20.95 12.72 -8.69
N ARG A 8 -19.82 13.45 -8.77
CA ARG A 8 -18.62 12.91 -9.40
C ARG A 8 -18.19 11.78 -8.50
N GLY A 9 -18.73 10.59 -8.77
CA GLY A 9 -18.58 9.39 -7.96
C GLY A 9 -17.12 9.20 -7.61
N ASP A 10 -16.82 9.40 -6.34
CA ASP A 10 -15.47 9.24 -5.85
C ASP A 10 -15.17 7.74 -5.83
N VAL A 11 -14.28 7.31 -6.72
CA VAL A 11 -13.98 5.89 -6.89
C VAL A 11 -13.11 5.43 -5.71
N PRO A 12 -13.52 4.40 -4.94
CA PRO A 12 -12.71 3.88 -3.85
C PRO A 12 -11.36 3.39 -4.37
N GLY A 13 -10.29 3.70 -3.62
CA GLY A 13 -8.92 3.34 -4.00
C GLY A 13 -8.31 4.20 -5.09
N ARG A 14 -8.86 5.39 -5.38
CA ARG A 14 -8.32 6.33 -6.37
C ARG A 14 -6.83 6.64 -6.19
N ALA A 15 -6.32 6.62 -4.94
CA ALA A 15 -4.91 6.84 -4.65
C ALA A 15 -3.98 5.81 -5.32
N LEU A 16 -4.44 4.57 -5.55
CA LEU A 16 -3.69 3.55 -6.28
C LEU A 16 -3.53 3.88 -7.77
N LEU A 17 -4.46 4.66 -8.33
CA LEU A 17 -4.41 5.10 -9.73
C LEU A 17 -3.47 6.28 -9.94
N HIS A 18 -2.87 6.82 -8.87
CA HIS A 18 -1.94 7.93 -8.98
C HIS A 18 -0.62 7.49 -9.65
N PRO A 19 0.01 8.32 -10.50
CA PRO A 19 1.28 8.00 -11.15
C PRO A 19 2.39 7.50 -10.20
N TRP A 20 2.47 8.06 -8.99
CA TRP A 20 3.42 7.63 -7.96
C TRP A 20 3.20 6.17 -7.51
N SER A 21 1.96 5.77 -7.30
CA SER A 21 1.60 4.40 -6.92
C SER A 21 1.93 3.42 -8.06
N TRP A 22 1.65 3.82 -9.30
CA TRP A 22 2.05 3.06 -10.49
C TRP A 22 3.56 2.94 -10.63
N LEU A 23 4.31 4.03 -10.41
CA LEU A 23 5.76 4.01 -10.46
C LEU A 23 6.36 3.09 -9.40
N ALA A 24 5.85 3.15 -8.16
CA ALA A 24 6.26 2.25 -7.08
C ALA A 24 5.93 0.78 -7.39
N GLY A 25 4.72 0.52 -7.91
CA GLY A 25 4.30 -0.82 -8.34
C GLY A 25 5.15 -1.34 -9.50
N ALA A 26 5.40 -0.52 -10.52
CA ALA A 26 6.26 -0.87 -11.66
C ALA A 26 7.69 -1.14 -11.21
N ALA A 27 8.25 -0.33 -10.31
CA ALA A 27 9.56 -0.56 -9.72
C ALA A 27 9.62 -1.89 -8.97
N LEU A 28 8.56 -2.23 -8.21
CA LEU A 28 8.46 -3.51 -7.51
C LEU A 28 8.40 -4.70 -8.48
N VAL A 29 7.55 -4.61 -9.51
CA VAL A 29 7.41 -5.65 -10.54
C VAL A 29 8.72 -5.83 -11.30
N LEU A 30 9.33 -4.76 -11.79
CA LEU A 30 10.60 -4.80 -12.49
C LEU A 30 11.71 -5.40 -11.60
N ASN A 31 11.73 -5.02 -10.33
CA ASN A 31 12.68 -5.57 -9.36
C ASN A 31 12.50 -7.08 -9.18
N VAL A 32 11.26 -7.56 -9.03
CA VAL A 32 10.95 -8.98 -8.81
C VAL A 32 11.22 -9.83 -10.05
N PHE A 33 10.78 -9.38 -11.22
CA PHE A 33 10.86 -10.18 -12.45
C PHE A 33 12.19 -10.07 -13.17
N TRP A 34 12.86 -8.92 -13.12
CA TRP A 34 14.08 -8.69 -13.87
C TRP A 34 15.30 -8.61 -12.97
N LEU A 35 15.30 -7.68 -12.00
CA LEU A 35 16.51 -7.39 -11.23
C LEU A 35 16.93 -8.57 -10.35
N ARG A 36 16.00 -9.20 -9.64
CA ARG A 36 16.30 -10.39 -8.81
C ARG A 36 16.76 -11.59 -9.62
N ARG A 37 16.36 -11.73 -10.88
CA ARG A 37 16.80 -12.82 -11.76
C ARG A 37 18.22 -12.61 -12.28
N ARG A 38 18.61 -11.36 -12.53
CA ARG A 38 19.90 -11.03 -13.16
C ARG A 38 20.98 -10.63 -12.15
N HIS A 39 20.60 -9.99 -11.05
CA HIS A 39 21.49 -9.50 -9.99
C HIS A 39 20.87 -9.76 -8.60
N PRO A 40 20.88 -11.02 -8.12
CA PRO A 40 20.50 -11.32 -6.75
C PRO A 40 21.48 -10.63 -5.80
N GLY A 41 21.06 -9.53 -5.18
CA GLY A 41 21.94 -8.73 -4.33
C GLY A 41 21.21 -7.69 -3.47
N VAL A 42 21.96 -7.08 -2.57
CA VAL A 42 21.48 -6.14 -1.54
C VAL A 42 20.66 -4.98 -2.14
N VAL A 43 21.06 -4.47 -3.30
CA VAL A 43 20.38 -3.35 -3.98
C VAL A 43 18.93 -3.70 -4.37
N SER A 44 18.71 -4.92 -4.87
CA SER A 44 17.37 -5.40 -5.25
C SER A 44 16.44 -5.58 -4.03
N GLY A 45 17.01 -5.93 -2.86
CA GLY A 45 16.26 -5.96 -1.61
C GLY A 45 15.76 -4.58 -1.22
N LYS A 46 16.67 -3.60 -1.19
CA LYS A 46 16.39 -2.23 -0.75
C LYS A 46 15.38 -1.50 -1.63
N LEU A 47 15.45 -1.68 -2.95
CA LEU A 47 14.45 -1.11 -3.86
C LEU A 47 13.05 -1.67 -3.60
N SER A 48 12.96 -2.98 -3.32
CA SER A 48 11.69 -3.61 -2.95
C SER A 48 11.12 -3.01 -1.66
N ASP A 49 11.99 -2.82 -0.67
CA ASP A 49 11.60 -2.30 0.64
C ASP A 49 11.09 -0.86 0.53
N LEU A 50 11.78 -0.01 -0.22
CA LEU A 50 11.33 1.36 -0.50
C LEU A 50 9.96 1.39 -1.19
N ALA A 51 9.78 0.55 -2.21
CA ALA A 51 8.51 0.46 -2.93
C ALA A 51 7.37 -0.04 -2.04
N ILE A 52 7.61 -1.06 -1.21
CA ILE A 52 6.60 -1.61 -0.28
C ILE A 52 6.27 -0.60 0.82
N CYS A 53 7.26 0.06 1.43
CA CYS A 53 7.02 1.07 2.47
C CYS A 53 6.23 2.27 1.95
N PHE A 54 6.34 2.61 0.66
CA PHE A 54 5.47 3.61 0.03
C PHE A 54 4.09 3.05 -0.33
N LEU A 55 4.03 1.87 -0.95
CA LEU A 55 2.80 1.35 -1.55
C LEU A 55 1.86 0.72 -0.52
N LEU A 56 2.39 0.11 0.55
CA LEU A 56 1.58 -0.61 1.53
C LEU A 56 0.57 0.29 2.27
N PRO A 57 0.91 1.50 2.76
CA PRO A 57 -0.08 2.37 3.36
C PRO A 57 -1.16 2.81 2.36
N VAL A 58 -0.77 3.12 1.11
CA VAL A 58 -1.70 3.48 0.03
C VAL A 58 -2.66 2.32 -0.26
N PHE A 59 -2.14 1.10 -0.34
CA PHE A 59 -2.92 -0.11 -0.56
C PHE A 59 -3.89 -0.35 0.60
N LEU A 60 -3.44 -0.25 1.85
CA LEU A 60 -4.30 -0.42 3.03
C LEU A 60 -5.44 0.60 3.07
N VAL A 61 -5.17 1.87 2.73
CA VAL A 61 -6.22 2.88 2.62
C VAL A 61 -7.20 2.53 1.51
N ALA A 62 -6.72 2.13 0.33
CA ALA A 62 -7.58 1.74 -0.77
C ALA A 62 -8.49 0.54 -0.41
N VAL A 63 -7.94 -0.49 0.23
CA VAL A 63 -8.72 -1.63 0.72
C VAL A 63 -9.77 -1.18 1.72
N ALA A 64 -9.42 -0.30 2.67
CA ALA A 64 -10.37 0.25 3.62
C ALA A 64 -11.49 1.06 2.94
N GLU A 65 -11.19 1.86 1.92
CA GLU A 65 -12.22 2.56 1.13
C GLU A 65 -13.16 1.58 0.41
N TRP A 66 -12.62 0.50 -0.16
CA TRP A 66 -13.44 -0.56 -0.77
C TRP A 66 -14.34 -1.26 0.25
N LEU A 67 -13.84 -1.55 1.45
CA LEU A 67 -14.63 -2.14 2.53
C LEU A 67 -15.74 -1.19 3.01
N LEU A 68 -15.46 0.11 3.09
CA LEU A 68 -16.48 1.12 3.41
C LEU A 68 -17.55 1.22 2.31
N ALA A 69 -17.14 1.18 1.04
CA ALA A 69 -18.05 1.15 -0.09
C ALA A 69 -18.96 -0.09 -0.05
N LEU A 70 -18.40 -1.27 0.23
CA LEU A 70 -19.18 -2.49 0.40
C LEU A 70 -20.14 -2.41 1.59
N ALA A 71 -19.70 -1.89 2.74
CA ALA A 71 -20.55 -1.73 3.91
C ALA A 71 -21.76 -0.81 3.63
N ARG A 72 -21.60 0.21 2.79
CA ARG A 72 -22.70 1.08 2.34
C ARG A 72 -23.70 0.36 1.47
N LEU A 73 -23.24 -0.50 0.56
CA LEU A 73 -24.12 -1.36 -0.23
C LEU A 73 -24.94 -2.29 0.68
N CYS A 74 -24.40 -2.66 1.84
CA CYS A 74 -25.11 -3.40 2.88
C CYS A 74 -25.95 -2.53 3.83
N GLY A 75 -26.09 -1.22 3.58
CA GLY A 75 -26.93 -0.31 4.37
C GLY A 75 -26.25 0.32 5.60
N ALA A 76 -24.94 0.14 5.79
CA ALA A 76 -24.22 0.77 6.90
C ALA A 76 -24.07 2.29 6.66
N ARG A 77 -24.31 3.08 7.72
CA ARG A 77 -24.08 4.54 7.71
C ARG A 77 -22.63 4.88 7.98
N VAL A 78 -21.77 4.67 6.97
CA VAL A 78 -20.33 4.99 7.04
C VAL A 78 -19.93 6.06 6.04
N GLY A 79 -18.88 6.82 6.37
CA GLY A 79 -18.31 7.86 5.51
C GLY A 79 -17.72 7.28 4.21
N PRO A 80 -17.56 8.12 3.16
CA PRO A 80 -17.15 7.67 1.82
C PRO A 80 -15.66 7.34 1.74
N ARG A 81 -14.89 7.90 2.66
CA ARG A 81 -13.44 7.94 2.59
C ARG A 81 -12.81 7.67 3.93
N VAL A 82 -11.59 7.19 3.87
CA VAL A 82 -10.75 7.01 5.03
C VAL A 82 -10.23 8.38 5.46
N GLY A 83 -10.62 8.82 6.67
CA GLY A 83 -10.13 10.08 7.23
C GLY A 83 -8.66 10.02 7.64
N ARG A 84 -8.12 11.17 8.08
CA ARG A 84 -6.72 11.33 8.51
C ARG A 84 -6.27 10.28 9.54
N ARG A 85 -7.16 9.91 10.48
CA ARG A 85 -6.89 8.86 11.47
C ARG A 85 -6.60 7.51 10.81
N GLY A 86 -7.39 7.12 9.80
CA GLY A 86 -7.20 5.86 9.09
C GLY A 86 -5.90 5.84 8.28
N ILE A 87 -5.51 6.96 7.66
CA ILE A 87 -4.21 7.09 7.00
C ILE A 87 -3.06 6.83 7.99
N TRP A 88 -3.11 7.44 9.18
CA TRP A 88 -2.10 7.21 10.22
C TRP A 88 -2.08 5.77 10.73
N VAL A 89 -3.25 5.14 10.88
CA VAL A 89 -3.35 3.72 11.23
C VAL A 89 -2.69 2.85 10.16
N SER A 90 -2.96 3.09 8.87
CA SER A 90 -2.32 2.36 7.76
C SER A 90 -0.80 2.54 7.74
N CYS A 91 -0.31 3.74 8.05
CA CYS A 91 1.12 4.00 8.20
C CYS A 91 1.72 3.26 9.40
N GLY A 92 1.06 3.30 10.56
CA GLY A 92 1.48 2.59 11.77
C GLY A 92 1.56 1.08 11.57
N VAL A 93 0.54 0.50 10.92
CA VAL A 93 0.53 -0.93 10.54
C VAL A 93 1.70 -1.24 9.61
N THR A 94 1.98 -0.39 8.62
CA THR A 94 3.11 -0.57 7.70
C THR A 94 4.45 -0.54 8.42
N VAL A 95 4.66 0.44 9.30
CA VAL A 95 5.90 0.56 10.10
C VAL A 95 6.08 -0.66 11.00
N ALA A 96 5.04 -1.05 11.74
CA ALA A 96 5.09 -2.19 12.64
C ALA A 96 5.38 -3.49 11.87
N TYR A 97 4.64 -3.72 10.78
CA TYR A 97 4.83 -4.88 9.92
C TYR A 97 6.26 -4.95 9.34
N PHE A 98 6.76 -3.86 8.79
CA PHE A 98 8.09 -3.81 8.19
C PHE A 98 9.20 -3.96 9.24
N ALA A 99 9.06 -3.31 10.40
CA ALA A 99 9.99 -3.45 11.51
C ALA A 99 10.04 -4.91 11.99
N LEU A 100 8.90 -5.56 12.24
CA LEU A 100 8.82 -6.97 12.63
C LEU A 100 9.48 -7.88 11.58
N LEU A 101 9.27 -7.59 10.29
CA LEU A 101 9.87 -8.35 9.20
C LEU A 101 11.41 -8.28 9.21
N LYS A 102 11.99 -7.14 9.59
CA LYS A 102 13.44 -6.92 9.56
C LYS A 102 14.13 -7.23 10.88
N THR A 103 13.45 -7.15 12.02
CA THR A 103 14.06 -7.36 13.35
C THR A 103 13.74 -8.72 13.97
N TRP A 104 12.68 -9.41 13.53
CA TRP A 104 12.25 -10.66 14.14
C TRP A 104 12.30 -11.86 13.17
N PRO A 105 13.31 -12.75 13.30
CA PRO A 105 13.48 -13.90 12.40
C PRO A 105 12.27 -14.84 12.37
N ALA A 106 11.57 -15.03 13.49
CA ALA A 106 10.39 -15.88 13.55
C ALA A 106 9.24 -15.33 12.69
N PHE A 107 9.03 -14.00 12.71
CA PHE A 107 8.03 -13.34 11.88
C PHE A 107 8.35 -13.48 10.39
N THR A 108 9.63 -13.46 10.02
CA THR A 108 10.05 -13.76 8.64
C THR A 108 9.62 -15.16 8.20
N GLY A 109 9.67 -16.15 9.09
CA GLY A 109 9.17 -17.51 8.82
C GLY A 109 7.68 -17.53 8.51
N VAL A 110 6.87 -16.86 9.34
CA VAL A 110 5.42 -16.73 9.14
C VAL A 110 5.11 -16.01 7.82
N HIS A 111 5.79 -14.90 7.54
CA HIS A 111 5.60 -14.16 6.30
C HIS A 111 5.92 -15.00 5.06
N ARG A 112 7.01 -15.79 5.10
CA ARG A 112 7.35 -16.70 4.00
C ARG A 112 6.31 -17.80 3.82
N ALA A 113 5.79 -18.36 4.92
CA ALA A 113 4.73 -19.36 4.84
C ALA A 113 3.47 -18.78 4.18
N LEU A 114 3.06 -17.57 4.59
CA LEU A 114 1.94 -16.86 4.00
C LEU A 114 2.14 -16.60 2.50
N LEU A 115 3.31 -16.10 2.11
CA LEU A 115 3.65 -15.91 0.70
C LEU A 115 3.68 -17.23 -0.08
N GLY A 116 4.15 -18.32 0.53
CA GLY A 116 4.15 -19.65 -0.09
C GLY A 116 2.74 -20.13 -0.41
N VAL A 117 1.78 -19.92 0.51
CA VAL A 117 0.37 -20.23 0.27
C VAL A 117 -0.21 -19.37 -0.87
N LEU A 118 0.15 -18.09 -0.91
CA LEU A 118 -0.31 -17.17 -1.96
C LEU A 118 0.34 -17.40 -3.33
N ASP A 119 1.57 -17.91 -3.39
CA ASP A 119 2.32 -18.21 -4.62
C ASP A 119 1.94 -19.59 -5.21
N MET A 120 1.29 -20.46 -4.42
CA MET A 120 0.85 -21.79 -4.83
C MET A 120 0.06 -21.81 -6.15
N PRO A 121 -0.97 -20.96 -6.38
CA PRO A 121 -1.71 -20.93 -7.66
C PRO A 121 -0.85 -20.48 -8.85
N PHE A 122 0.33 -19.92 -8.63
CA PHE A 122 1.24 -19.40 -9.67
C PHE A 122 2.47 -20.29 -9.90
N GLY A 123 2.43 -21.55 -9.43
CA GLY A 123 3.51 -22.51 -9.61
C GLY A 123 4.51 -22.56 -8.46
N GLY A 124 4.07 -22.16 -7.25
CA GLY A 124 4.71 -22.30 -5.94
C GLY A 124 6.13 -22.87 -5.93
N GLY A 125 7.12 -21.98 -5.83
CA GLY A 125 8.52 -22.43 -5.83
C GLY A 125 9.57 -21.33 -5.70
N ARG A 126 9.17 -20.07 -5.54
CA ARG A 126 10.13 -18.98 -5.39
C ARG A 126 10.67 -18.98 -3.98
N ALA A 127 11.93 -19.39 -3.82
CA ALA A 127 12.66 -19.27 -2.56
C ALA A 127 12.88 -17.78 -2.24
N PHE A 128 11.97 -17.18 -1.46
CA PHE A 128 12.12 -15.83 -0.94
C PHE A 128 13.23 -15.79 0.12
N ARG A 129 14.46 -15.51 -0.32
CA ARG A 129 15.55 -15.15 0.59
C ARG A 129 15.38 -13.70 1.01
N ASN A 130 14.83 -13.51 2.21
CA ASN A 130 14.86 -12.23 2.92
C ASN A 130 15.87 -12.35 4.07
N LEU A 131 17.01 -11.68 3.96
CA LEU A 131 17.97 -11.56 5.07
C LEU A 131 17.54 -10.39 5.94
N ALA A 132 17.49 -10.62 7.24
CA ALA A 132 17.25 -9.56 8.22
C ALA A 132 18.47 -8.64 8.26
N ASP A 133 18.34 -7.44 7.69
CA ASP A 133 19.35 -6.38 7.74
C ASP A 133 18.69 -5.12 8.34
N PRO A 134 19.12 -4.67 9.54
CA PRO A 134 18.60 -3.46 10.17
C PRO A 134 18.76 -2.19 9.32
N THR A 135 19.71 -2.17 8.38
CA THR A 135 19.89 -1.02 7.48
C THR A 135 18.70 -0.82 6.53
N ASP A 136 17.86 -1.85 6.36
CA ASP A 136 16.64 -1.75 5.57
C ASP A 136 15.56 -0.89 6.24
N LEU A 137 15.68 -0.60 7.55
CA LEU A 137 14.79 0.35 8.24
C LEU A 137 14.87 1.77 7.66
N VAL A 138 15.92 2.10 6.91
CA VAL A 138 15.98 3.34 6.13
C VAL A 138 14.80 3.45 5.16
N ALA A 139 14.26 2.33 4.68
CA ALA A 139 13.09 2.33 3.81
C ALA A 139 11.82 2.92 4.45
N LEU A 140 11.76 2.95 5.80
CA LEU A 140 10.65 3.56 6.54
C LEU A 140 10.48 5.06 6.24
N VAL A 141 11.50 5.74 5.69
CA VAL A 141 11.38 7.12 5.20
C VAL A 141 10.30 7.29 4.12
N MET A 142 9.94 6.20 3.42
CA MET A 142 8.88 6.23 2.42
C MET A 142 7.48 6.25 3.02
N VAL A 143 7.31 5.85 4.28
CA VAL A 143 6.00 5.87 4.97
C VAL A 143 5.47 7.30 5.15
N PRO A 144 6.22 8.28 5.72
CA PRO A 144 5.74 9.66 5.79
C PRO A 144 5.51 10.27 4.41
N LEU A 145 6.28 9.86 3.39
CA LEU A 145 6.05 10.29 2.00
C LEU A 145 4.70 9.75 1.47
N SER A 146 4.37 8.49 1.75
CA SER A 146 3.06 7.92 1.46
C SER A 146 1.95 8.64 2.22
N ALA A 147 2.15 8.96 3.49
CA ALA A 147 1.16 9.69 4.28
C ALA A 147 0.88 11.07 3.69
N TRP A 148 1.92 11.80 3.33
CA TRP A 148 1.83 13.10 2.65
C TRP A 148 1.11 12.98 1.30
N HIS A 149 1.42 11.94 0.51
CA HIS A 149 0.77 11.67 -0.75
C HIS A 149 -0.75 11.48 -0.59
N LEU A 150 -1.15 10.67 0.40
CA LEU A 150 -2.55 10.40 0.73
C LEU A 150 -3.27 11.65 1.25
N MET A 151 -2.64 12.42 2.13
CA MET A 151 -3.22 13.66 2.66
C MET A 151 -3.49 14.69 1.56
N ARG A 152 -2.54 14.90 0.64
CA ARG A 152 -2.75 15.78 -0.52
C ARG A 152 -3.87 15.30 -1.43
N GLY A 153 -4.05 13.99 -1.56
CA GLY A 153 -5.19 13.41 -2.29
C GLY A 153 -6.52 13.70 -1.61
N ALA A 154 -6.57 13.61 -0.28
CA ALA A 154 -7.76 13.87 0.51
C ALA A 154 -8.19 15.35 0.46
N GLU A 155 -7.25 16.29 0.61
CA GLU A 155 -7.50 17.75 0.53
C GLU A 155 -8.13 18.15 -0.81
N ARG A 156 -7.55 17.67 -1.92
CA ARG A 156 -8.07 17.95 -3.27
C ARG A 156 -9.49 17.45 -3.53
N GLY A 157 -9.92 16.42 -2.80
CA GLY A 157 -11.31 15.95 -2.90
C GLY A 157 -12.27 16.76 -2.05
N GLY A 158 -11.84 17.24 -0.88
CA GLY A 158 -12.68 18.07 0.00
C GLY A 158 -13.02 19.44 -0.60
N ASP A 159 -12.06 20.08 -1.26
CA ASP A 159 -12.26 21.38 -1.92
C ASP A 159 -13.24 21.33 -3.10
N ALA A 160 -13.38 20.16 -3.73
CA ALA A 160 -14.32 19.96 -4.84
C ALA A 160 -15.77 19.84 -4.35
N GLU A 161 -15.98 19.37 -3.12
CA GLU A 161 -17.31 19.18 -2.51
C GLU A 161 -17.86 20.49 -1.91
N THR A 162 -17.00 21.46 -1.56
CA THR A 162 -17.43 22.75 -0.99
C THR A 162 -17.74 23.84 -2.04
N ARG A 163 -17.37 23.64 -3.30
CA ARG A 163 -17.51 24.63 -4.40
C ARG A 163 -18.61 24.31 -5.42
N GLY A 164 -19.30 23.17 -5.29
CA GLY A 164 -20.39 22.75 -6.18
C GLY A 164 -21.73 22.85 -5.49
#